data_AF-A0A3B3TX94-F1
#
_entry.id   AF-A0A3B3TX94-F1
#
_cell.length_a   1.000
_cell.length_b   1.000
_cell.length_c   1.000
_cell.angle_alpha   90.00
_cell.angle_beta   90.00
_cell.angle_gamma   90.00
#
_symmetry.space_group_name_H-M   'P 1'
#
loop_
_entity.id
_entity.type
_entity.pdbx_description
1 polymer ?
#
loop_
_entity_poly.entity_id
_entity_poly.type
_entity_poly.pdbx_seq_one_letter_code
_entity_poly.pdbx_strand_id
1 'polypeptide(L)'
;MSGNRNTEPEEGGRGSWLPALCVAAAGGAVGLYLCNAFGLFEMPLMEKTKSLKMELRERTELLNLSQLDELEDMLVERQHLFCSYFTPRSCREQLENEIIKKAGKIPAFHKKNVKANLEKIFREDRHCASCLSYLMTGDKRKNGRMMWKQLAYWRRAVRKEKYLSENSTYC
;
A
#
# COMPACT_ATOMS: atom_id res chain seq x y z
N MET A 1 88.95 -25.47 7.31
CA MET A 1 88.97 -25.48 8.79
C MET A 1 88.45 -24.15 9.28
N SER A 2 87.62 -24.17 10.33
CA SER A 2 87.28 -23.10 11.30
C SER A 2 87.17 -21.66 10.79
N GLY A 3 86.12 -20.89 11.07
CA GLY A 3 85.27 -20.91 12.25
C GLY A 3 85.01 -19.45 12.63
N ASN A 4 83.73 -19.09 12.60
CA ASN A 4 82.99 -18.14 13.44
C ASN A 4 83.71 -16.91 14.04
N ARG A 5 83.21 -15.71 13.73
CA ARG A 5 82.39 -14.87 14.63
C ARG A 5 82.21 -13.47 14.02
N ASN A 6 80.99 -12.95 14.08
CA ASN A 6 80.73 -11.61 14.62
C ASN A 6 79.25 -11.45 14.98
N THR A 7 79.09 -10.81 16.12
CA THR A 7 77.93 -10.55 16.96
C THR A 7 77.19 -9.27 16.54
N GLU A 8 75.85 -9.36 16.55
CA GLU A 8 74.78 -8.41 16.94
C GLU A 8 74.84 -6.90 16.61
N PRO A 9 73.65 -6.30 16.41
CA PRO A 9 73.11 -5.43 17.46
C PRO A 9 71.67 -5.76 17.89
N GLU A 10 71.36 -5.32 19.10
CA GLU A 10 70.07 -5.39 19.80
C GLU A 10 68.99 -4.47 19.21
N GLU A 11 67.71 -4.83 19.40
CA GLU A 11 66.70 -3.92 19.97
C GLU A 11 65.39 -4.66 20.37
N GLY A 12 65.08 -4.63 21.68
CA GLY A 12 63.75 -4.22 22.19
C GLY A 12 62.51 -5.10 21.96
N GLY A 13 62.44 -6.29 22.56
CA GLY A 13 61.24 -7.15 22.56
C GLY A 13 60.29 -6.90 23.74
N ARG A 14 59.15 -6.22 23.49
CA ARG A 14 58.09 -5.95 24.47
C ARG A 14 56.99 -7.04 24.39
N GLY A 15 56.83 -7.79 25.48
CA GLY A 15 55.54 -8.23 26.04
C GLY A 15 54.60 -9.11 25.20
N SER A 16 54.67 -10.43 25.46
CA SER A 16 53.54 -11.31 25.84
C SER A 16 52.19 -11.13 25.13
N TRP A 17 51.79 -12.04 24.24
CA TRP A 17 50.43 -12.62 24.14
C TRP A 17 50.42 -13.89 23.29
N LEU A 18 50.56 -15.07 23.92
CA LEU A 18 49.96 -16.34 23.49
C LEU A 18 49.55 -17.02 24.81
N PRO A 19 48.28 -17.38 25.03
CA PRO A 19 47.60 -18.39 24.22
C PRO A 19 46.07 -18.17 24.08
N ALA A 20 45.59 -17.83 22.88
CA ALA A 20 44.14 -17.80 22.59
C ALA A 20 43.80 -18.53 21.27
N LEU A 21 44.65 -19.46 20.85
CA LEU A 21 44.51 -20.15 19.56
C LEU A 21 43.96 -21.57 19.65
N CYS A 22 43.28 -21.93 20.74
CA CYS A 22 42.78 -23.31 20.95
C CYS A 22 41.26 -23.48 21.13
N VAL A 23 40.41 -22.48 20.85
CA VAL A 23 38.93 -22.69 20.95
C VAL A 23 38.19 -22.54 19.61
N ALA A 24 38.84 -22.16 18.52
CA ALA A 24 38.13 -21.82 17.26
C ALA A 24 37.77 -23.01 16.33
N ALA A 25 38.17 -24.25 16.63
CA ALA A 25 38.04 -25.34 15.64
C ALA A 25 36.80 -26.24 15.79
N ALA A 26 36.12 -26.26 16.95
CA ALA A 26 34.97 -27.17 17.16
C ALA A 26 33.59 -26.52 16.94
N GLY A 27 33.49 -25.19 16.98
CA GLY A 27 32.21 -24.47 16.79
C GLY A 27 31.82 -24.23 15.32
N GLY A 28 32.78 -24.28 14.40
CA GLY A 28 32.57 -23.94 12.99
C GLY A 28 31.70 -24.95 12.25
N ALA A 29 31.96 -26.26 12.42
CA ALA A 29 31.25 -27.30 11.69
C ALA A 29 29.80 -27.48 12.18
N VAL A 30 29.55 -27.39 13.50
CA VAL A 30 28.21 -27.47 14.09
C VAL A 30 27.41 -26.20 13.77
N GLY A 31 28.03 -25.02 13.80
CA GLY A 31 27.40 -23.75 13.41
C GLY A 31 27.00 -23.71 11.93
N LEU A 32 27.87 -24.20 11.04
CA LEU A 32 27.56 -24.33 9.60
C LEU A 32 26.48 -25.37 9.31
N TYR A 33 26.49 -26.51 10.00
CA TYR A 33 25.44 -27.54 9.85
C TYR A 33 24.08 -27.06 10.36
N LEU A 34 24.04 -26.36 11.51
CA LEU A 34 22.81 -25.78 12.03
C LEU A 34 22.30 -24.65 11.14
N CYS A 35 23.18 -23.80 10.60
CA CYS A 35 22.79 -22.73 9.67
C CYS A 35 22.21 -23.30 8.35
N ASN A 36 22.81 -24.36 7.80
CA ASN A 36 22.27 -25.05 6.63
C ASN A 36 20.96 -25.80 6.92
N ALA A 37 20.82 -26.44 8.08
CA ALA A 37 19.60 -27.16 8.46
C ALA A 37 18.43 -26.20 8.76
N PHE A 38 18.69 -25.03 9.37
CA PHE A 38 17.67 -24.00 9.60
C PHE A 38 17.30 -23.26 8.29
N GLY A 39 18.29 -22.97 7.44
CA GLY A 39 18.07 -22.29 6.15
C GLY A 39 17.28 -23.11 5.12
N LEU A 40 17.33 -24.45 5.18
CA LEU A 40 16.55 -25.33 4.29
C LEU A 40 15.12 -25.58 4.77
N PHE A 41 14.79 -25.35 6.05
CA PHE A 41 13.49 -25.73 6.61
C PHE A 41 12.47 -24.59 6.67
N GLU A 42 12.89 -23.32 6.79
CA GLU A 42 11.95 -22.18 6.86
C GLU A 42 11.40 -21.70 5.50
N MET A 43 12.05 -22.04 4.40
CA MET A 43 11.72 -21.49 3.08
C MET A 43 10.30 -21.85 2.55
N PRO A 44 9.82 -23.11 2.63
CA PRO A 44 8.56 -23.49 2.00
C PRO A 44 7.32 -22.85 2.65
N LEU A 45 7.37 -22.60 3.95
CA LEU A 45 6.26 -21.98 4.70
C LEU A 45 6.21 -20.47 4.47
N MET A 46 7.38 -19.83 4.44
CA MET A 46 7.52 -18.38 4.19
C MET A 46 7.09 -18.02 2.76
N GLU A 47 7.37 -18.88 1.77
CA GLU A 47 6.97 -18.66 0.38
C GLU A 47 5.47 -18.85 0.15
N LYS A 48 4.87 -19.90 0.75
CA LYS A 48 3.41 -20.09 0.74
C LYS A 48 2.66 -18.93 1.41
N THR A 49 3.18 -18.43 2.54
CA THR A 49 2.56 -17.29 3.23
C THR A 49 2.70 -15.98 2.46
N LYS A 50 3.81 -15.75 1.75
CA LYS A 50 3.97 -14.62 0.81
C LYS A 50 2.97 -14.69 -0.34
N SER A 51 2.84 -15.85 -0.97
CA SER A 51 1.88 -16.08 -2.06
C SER A 51 0.43 -15.85 -1.61
N LEU A 52 0.03 -16.43 -0.48
CA LEU A 52 -1.31 -16.25 0.08
C LEU A 52 -1.61 -14.79 0.45
N LYS A 53 -0.62 -14.08 1.04
CA LYS A 53 -0.73 -12.65 1.35
C LYS A 53 -0.91 -11.80 0.09
N MET A 54 -0.21 -12.14 -0.99
CA MET A 54 -0.34 -11.45 -2.28
C MET A 54 -1.74 -11.66 -2.88
N GLU A 55 -2.23 -12.91 -2.90
CA GLU A 55 -3.57 -13.22 -3.42
C GLU A 55 -4.67 -12.54 -2.60
N LEU A 56 -4.58 -12.58 -1.27
CA LEU A 56 -5.52 -11.89 -0.39
C LEU A 56 -5.53 -10.37 -0.64
N ARG A 57 -4.36 -9.78 -0.91
CA ARG A 57 -4.21 -8.36 -1.25
C ARG A 57 -4.87 -8.04 -2.58
N GLU A 58 -4.65 -8.86 -3.60
CA GLU A 58 -5.30 -8.69 -4.91
C GLU A 58 -6.83 -8.75 -4.79
N ARG A 59 -7.36 -9.75 -4.07
CA ARG A 59 -8.80 -9.84 -3.79
C ARG A 59 -9.32 -8.61 -3.05
N THR A 60 -8.55 -8.11 -2.08
CA THR A 60 -8.92 -6.90 -1.31
C THR A 60 -8.92 -5.66 -2.20
N GLU A 61 -7.97 -5.53 -3.12
CA GLU A 61 -7.92 -4.43 -4.09
C GLU A 61 -9.14 -4.47 -5.02
N LEU A 62 -9.44 -5.64 -5.59
CA LEU A 62 -10.61 -5.84 -6.45
C LEU A 62 -11.91 -5.49 -5.72
N LEU A 63 -12.05 -5.93 -4.46
CA LEU A 63 -13.21 -5.60 -3.63
C LEU A 63 -13.32 -4.09 -3.35
N ASN A 64 -12.20 -3.43 -3.05
CA ASN A 64 -12.20 -1.98 -2.82
C ASN A 64 -12.54 -1.19 -4.09
N LEU A 65 -12.08 -1.66 -5.25
CA LEU A 65 -12.41 -1.06 -6.55
C LEU A 65 -13.89 -1.25 -6.91
N SER A 66 -14.44 -2.44 -6.68
CA SER A 66 -15.87 -2.68 -6.93
C SER A 66 -16.76 -1.84 -6.02
N GLN A 67 -16.39 -1.70 -4.74
CA GLN A 67 -17.10 -0.80 -3.82
C GLN A 67 -17.00 0.67 -4.24
N LEU A 68 -15.88 1.08 -4.84
CA LEU A 68 -15.69 2.41 -5.42
C LEU A 68 -16.57 2.62 -6.65
N ASP A 69 -16.75 1.60 -7.49
CA ASP A 69 -17.64 1.65 -8.66
C ASP A 69 -19.10 1.83 -8.22
N GLU A 70 -19.55 1.10 -7.19
CA GLU A 70 -20.89 1.30 -6.62
C GLU A 70 -21.08 2.71 -6.04
N LEU A 71 -20.06 3.24 -5.36
CA LEU A 71 -20.09 4.61 -4.83
C LEU A 71 -20.13 5.65 -5.96
N GLU A 72 -19.40 5.40 -7.05
CA GLU A 72 -19.43 6.23 -8.24
C GLU A 72 -20.82 6.31 -8.84
N ASP A 73 -21.52 5.19 -9.01
CA ASP A 73 -22.88 5.18 -9.55
C ASP A 73 -23.84 5.99 -8.68
N MET A 74 -23.74 5.87 -7.35
CA MET A 74 -24.55 6.67 -6.43
C MET A 74 -24.23 8.18 -6.55
N LEU A 75 -22.96 8.54 -6.72
CA LEU A 75 -22.52 9.91 -6.88
C LEU A 75 -22.97 10.51 -8.23
N VAL A 76 -22.91 9.72 -9.30
CA VAL A 76 -23.46 10.08 -10.62
C VAL A 76 -24.95 10.37 -10.51
N GLU A 77 -25.70 9.52 -9.82
CA GLU A 77 -27.13 9.73 -9.61
C GLU A 77 -27.40 10.96 -8.76
N ARG A 78 -26.67 11.16 -7.66
CA ARG A 78 -26.77 12.37 -6.84
C ARG A 78 -26.54 13.63 -7.67
N GLN A 79 -25.54 13.61 -8.55
CA GLN A 79 -25.23 14.77 -9.36
C GLN A 79 -26.27 14.99 -10.46
N HIS A 80 -26.83 13.92 -11.02
CA HIS A 80 -27.96 14.02 -11.94
C HIS A 80 -29.17 14.67 -11.25
N LEU A 81 -29.52 14.23 -10.03
CA LEU A 81 -30.57 14.83 -9.21
C LEU A 81 -30.30 16.30 -8.85
N PHE A 82 -29.03 16.65 -8.59
CA PHE A 82 -28.63 18.04 -8.34
C PHE A 82 -28.84 18.94 -9.56
N CYS A 83 -28.52 18.44 -10.75
CA CYS A 83 -28.64 19.17 -12.01
C CYS A 83 -30.05 19.16 -12.61
N SER A 84 -30.96 18.35 -12.05
CA SER A 84 -32.37 18.32 -12.41
C SER A 84 -33.10 19.53 -11.81
N TYR A 85 -33.90 20.20 -12.63
CA TYR A 85 -34.74 21.31 -12.18
C TYR A 85 -35.94 20.86 -11.33
N PHE A 86 -36.45 19.65 -11.57
CA PHE A 86 -37.70 19.17 -10.99
C PHE A 86 -37.49 18.29 -9.74
N THR A 87 -36.26 17.96 -9.41
CA THR A 87 -35.98 17.05 -8.29
C THR A 87 -36.04 17.80 -6.95
N PRO A 88 -36.87 17.36 -5.98
CA PRO A 88 -36.91 17.96 -4.66
C PRO A 88 -35.56 17.83 -3.93
N ARG A 89 -35.24 18.85 -3.13
CA ARG A 89 -34.04 18.84 -2.27
C ARG A 89 -33.98 17.63 -1.33
N SER A 90 -35.13 17.20 -0.79
CA SER A 90 -35.22 16.05 0.12
C SER A 90 -34.75 14.75 -0.53
N CYS A 91 -35.08 14.49 -1.79
CA CYS A 91 -34.61 13.31 -2.53
C CYS A 91 -33.08 13.28 -2.63
N ARG A 92 -32.47 14.45 -2.90
CA ARG A 92 -31.01 14.58 -2.94
C ARG A 92 -30.38 14.33 -1.57
N GLU A 93 -30.94 14.91 -0.50
CA GLU A 93 -30.43 14.73 0.87
C GLU A 93 -30.52 13.28 1.36
N GLN A 94 -31.60 12.57 1.00
CA GLN A 94 -31.73 11.13 1.28
C GLN A 94 -30.59 10.35 0.61
N LEU A 95 -30.31 10.61 -0.66
CA LEU A 95 -29.24 9.94 -1.37
C LEU A 95 -27.85 10.30 -0.82
N GLU A 96 -27.61 11.57 -0.45
CA GLU A 96 -26.36 12.02 0.20
C GLU A 96 -26.09 11.25 1.50
N ASN A 97 -27.13 11.01 2.32
CA ASN A 97 -27.02 10.22 3.54
C ASN A 97 -26.65 8.76 3.25
N GLU A 98 -27.28 8.14 2.25
CA GLU A 98 -26.96 6.77 1.85
C GLU A 98 -25.54 6.65 1.29
N ILE A 99 -25.07 7.64 0.51
CA ILE A 99 -23.70 7.71 0.02
C ILE A 99 -22.70 7.76 1.19
N ILE A 100 -22.93 8.61 2.19
CA ILE A 100 -22.06 8.70 3.38
C ILE A 100 -22.03 7.36 4.13
N LYS A 101 -23.20 6.73 4.35
CA LYS A 101 -23.28 5.41 5.01
C LYS A 101 -22.52 4.35 4.22
N LYS A 102 -22.67 4.31 2.90
CA LYS A 102 -21.98 3.35 2.02
C LYS A 102 -20.47 3.56 2.08
N ALA A 103 -20.02 4.81 1.93
CA ALA A 103 -18.60 5.16 2.01
C ALA A 103 -17.98 4.80 3.36
N GLY A 104 -18.72 4.94 4.46
CA GLY A 104 -18.27 4.53 5.79
C GLY A 104 -18.04 3.03 5.97
N LYS A 105 -18.60 2.19 5.08
CA LYS A 105 -18.41 0.73 5.07
C LYS A 105 -17.25 0.26 4.21
N ILE A 106 -16.60 1.16 3.45
CA ILE A 106 -15.50 0.81 2.54
C ILE A 106 -14.20 0.76 3.35
N PRO A 107 -13.54 -0.41 3.49
CA PRO A 107 -12.37 -0.55 4.35
C PRO A 107 -11.22 0.38 3.96
N ALA A 108 -11.00 0.57 2.65
CA ALA A 108 -9.97 1.46 2.11
C ALA A 108 -10.14 2.95 2.50
N PHE A 109 -11.28 3.31 3.08
CA PHE A 109 -11.63 4.69 3.44
C PHE A 109 -11.49 5.00 4.93
N HIS A 110 -11.31 4.02 5.80
CA HIS A 110 -11.18 4.25 7.25
C HIS A 110 -10.04 5.19 7.64
N LYS A 111 -8.95 5.23 6.85
CA LYS A 111 -7.79 6.10 7.09
C LYS A 111 -7.91 7.47 6.41
N LYS A 112 -8.97 7.71 5.66
CA LYS A 112 -9.13 8.87 4.78
C LYS A 112 -10.29 9.73 5.27
N ASN A 113 -10.18 11.06 5.14
CA ASN A 113 -11.25 12.02 5.46
C ASN A 113 -12.38 11.98 4.41
N VAL A 114 -12.91 10.79 4.08
CA VAL A 114 -13.85 10.57 2.98
C VAL A 114 -15.17 11.29 3.23
N LYS A 115 -15.69 11.22 4.46
CA LYS A 115 -16.92 11.94 4.82
C LYS A 115 -16.78 13.45 4.55
N ALA A 116 -15.70 14.07 5.01
CA ALA A 116 -15.46 15.50 4.78
C ALA A 116 -15.32 15.82 3.28
N ASN A 117 -14.64 14.97 2.51
CA ASN A 117 -14.51 15.13 1.06
C ASN A 117 -15.86 15.00 0.34
N LEU A 118 -16.73 14.07 0.76
CA LEU A 118 -18.09 13.91 0.23
C LEU A 118 -18.95 15.13 0.56
N GLU A 119 -18.96 15.58 1.82
CA GLU A 119 -19.68 16.79 2.23
C GLU A 119 -19.20 18.03 1.46
N LYS A 120 -17.91 18.10 1.14
CA LYS A 120 -17.34 19.14 0.30
C LYS A 120 -17.88 19.06 -1.13
N ILE A 121 -17.87 17.89 -1.76
CA ILE A 121 -18.47 17.67 -3.09
C ILE A 121 -19.94 18.10 -3.08
N PHE A 122 -20.71 17.67 -2.08
CA PHE A 122 -22.14 17.98 -2.03
C PHE A 122 -22.42 19.48 -1.96
N ARG A 123 -21.56 20.21 -1.26
CA ARG A 123 -21.67 21.66 -1.07
C ARG A 123 -21.15 22.47 -2.26
N GLU A 124 -20.06 22.04 -2.87
CA GLU A 124 -19.27 22.85 -3.80
C GLU A 124 -19.38 22.42 -5.26
N ASP A 125 -19.76 21.17 -5.56
CA ASP A 125 -19.84 20.72 -6.95
C ASP A 125 -21.13 21.17 -7.63
N ARG A 126 -21.02 22.28 -8.35
CA ARG A 126 -22.10 22.91 -9.11
C ARG A 126 -22.05 22.63 -10.60
N HIS A 127 -21.14 21.77 -11.06
CA HIS A 127 -20.98 21.54 -12.49
C HIS A 127 -22.10 20.64 -13.04
N CYS A 128 -22.88 21.19 -13.96
CA CYS A 128 -23.87 20.47 -14.74
C CYS A 128 -23.47 20.51 -16.21
N ALA A 129 -23.66 19.39 -16.91
CA ALA A 129 -23.49 19.31 -18.35
C ALA A 129 -24.43 20.31 -19.04
N SER A 130 -24.04 20.83 -20.20
CA SER A 130 -24.94 21.69 -20.96
C SER A 130 -26.21 20.93 -21.34
N CYS A 131 -27.35 21.61 -21.28
CA CYS A 131 -28.66 21.04 -21.63
C CYS A 131 -28.62 20.36 -23.01
N LEU A 132 -27.98 20.99 -23.99
CA LEU A 132 -27.80 20.43 -25.33
C LEU A 132 -27.00 19.12 -25.33
N SER A 133 -25.87 19.05 -24.62
CA SER A 133 -25.08 17.82 -24.52
C SER A 133 -25.87 16.71 -23.83
N TYR A 134 -26.63 17.04 -22.77
CA TYR A 134 -27.43 16.08 -22.04
C TYR A 134 -28.61 15.56 -22.88
N LEU A 135 -29.34 16.44 -23.58
CA LEU A 135 -30.44 16.04 -24.47
C LEU A 135 -29.98 15.13 -25.61
N MET A 136 -28.79 15.39 -26.17
CA MET A 136 -28.27 14.62 -27.30
C MET A 136 -27.64 13.27 -26.91
N THR A 137 -27.14 13.13 -25.68
CA THR A 137 -26.40 11.91 -25.26
C THR A 137 -27.03 11.14 -24.10
N GLY A 138 -27.91 11.78 -23.31
CA GLY A 138 -28.43 11.22 -22.07
C GLY A 138 -27.39 10.95 -20.99
N ASP A 139 -26.12 11.33 -21.21
CA ASP A 139 -25.00 10.87 -20.39
C ASP A 139 -24.89 11.67 -19.08
N LYS A 140 -25.34 11.03 -18.00
CA LYS A 140 -25.27 11.56 -16.63
C LYS A 140 -23.82 11.81 -16.17
N ARG A 141 -22.84 11.12 -16.74
CA ARG A 141 -21.44 11.19 -16.32
C ARG A 141 -20.75 12.50 -16.69
N LYS A 142 -21.41 13.35 -17.46
CA LYS A 142 -20.90 14.70 -17.79
C LYS A 142 -21.09 15.71 -16.65
N ASN A 143 -21.88 15.40 -15.63
CA ASN A 143 -22.05 16.26 -14.46
C ASN A 143 -20.94 16.02 -13.42
N GLY A 144 -20.69 16.99 -12.54
CA GLY A 144 -19.92 16.74 -11.31
C GLY A 144 -18.40 16.77 -11.49
N ARG A 145 -17.84 17.91 -11.92
CA ARG A 145 -16.40 18.03 -12.20
C ARG A 145 -15.53 17.72 -10.99
N MET A 146 -15.96 18.16 -9.81
CA MET A 146 -15.20 17.99 -8.56
C MET A 146 -15.33 16.56 -8.04
N MET A 147 -16.53 15.99 -8.12
CA MET A 147 -16.82 14.59 -7.86
C MET A 147 -15.88 13.67 -8.64
N TRP A 148 -15.74 13.87 -9.96
CA TRP A 148 -14.84 13.06 -10.79
C TRP A 148 -13.37 13.18 -10.39
N LYS A 149 -12.91 14.38 -10.06
CA LYS A 149 -11.53 14.60 -9.58
C LYS A 149 -11.28 13.81 -8.29
N GLN A 150 -12.24 13.81 -7.38
CA GLN A 150 -12.13 13.12 -6.10
C GLN A 150 -12.18 11.58 -6.28
N LEU A 151 -13.07 11.07 -7.13
CA LEU A 151 -13.13 9.64 -7.48
C LEU A 151 -11.81 9.15 -8.09
N ALA A 152 -11.24 9.92 -9.02
CA ALA A 152 -9.94 9.61 -9.61
C ALA A 152 -8.81 9.61 -8.56
N TYR A 153 -8.86 10.51 -7.58
CA TYR A 153 -7.92 10.50 -6.46
C TYR A 153 -8.08 9.23 -5.60
N TRP A 154 -9.30 8.84 -5.25
CA TRP A 154 -9.53 7.63 -4.45
C TRP A 154 -9.12 6.35 -5.18
N ARG A 155 -9.45 6.21 -6.47
CA ARG A 155 -9.00 5.07 -7.29
C ARG A 155 -7.46 4.97 -7.32
N ARG A 156 -6.76 6.09 -7.49
CA ARG A 156 -5.29 6.11 -7.41
C ARG A 156 -4.76 5.74 -6.03
N ALA A 157 -5.42 6.19 -4.96
CA ALA A 157 -5.01 5.86 -3.60
C ALA A 157 -5.12 4.36 -3.30
N VAL A 158 -6.22 3.72 -3.74
CA VAL A 158 -6.39 2.25 -3.62
C VAL A 158 -5.29 1.50 -4.36
N ARG A 159 -4.96 1.91 -5.60
CA ARG A 159 -3.88 1.28 -6.38
C ARG A 159 -2.49 1.55 -5.82
N LYS A 160 -2.21 2.73 -5.25
CA LYS A 160 -0.90 3.04 -4.64
C LYS A 160 -0.59 2.23 -3.40
N GLU A 161 -1.61 1.87 -2.61
CA GLU A 161 -1.44 0.97 -1.46
C GLU A 161 -0.92 -0.41 -1.92
N LYS A 162 -1.25 -0.85 -3.14
CA LYS A 162 -0.70 -2.07 -3.77
C LYS A 162 0.82 -1.94 -4.00
N TYR A 163 1.27 -0.89 -4.69
CA TYR A 163 2.69 -0.72 -5.05
C TYR A 163 3.62 -0.52 -3.85
N LEU A 164 3.21 0.29 -2.86
CA LEU A 164 4.03 0.51 -1.66
C LEU A 164 4.18 -0.77 -0.83
N SER A 165 3.14 -1.61 -0.84
CA SER A 165 3.16 -2.88 -0.10
C SER A 165 3.86 -4.01 -0.88
N GLU A 166 3.97 -3.93 -2.21
CA GLU A 166 4.83 -4.81 -3.02
C GLU A 166 6.31 -4.51 -2.75
N ASN A 167 6.72 -3.24 -2.77
CA ASN A 167 8.11 -2.83 -2.51
C ASN A 167 8.56 -3.04 -1.06
N SER A 168 7.65 -3.07 -0.09
CA SER A 168 7.98 -3.35 1.33
C SER A 168 8.29 -4.83 1.61
N THR A 169 8.09 -5.73 0.64
CA THR A 169 8.33 -7.19 0.81
C THR A 169 9.74 -7.60 0.39
N TYR A 170 10.58 -6.64 -0.03
CA TYR A 170 11.96 -6.81 -0.47
C TYR A 170 13.00 -6.22 0.52
N CYS A 171 12.69 -6.24 1.82
CA CYS A 171 13.67 -5.99 2.89
C CYS A 171 13.65 -7.17 3.86
#